data_AF-A0A923D886-F1
#
_entry.id   AF-A0A923D886-F1
#
_cell.length_a   1.000
_cell.length_b   1.000
_cell.length_c   1.000
_cell.angle_alpha   90.00
_cell.angle_beta   90.00
_cell.angle_gamma   90.00
#
_symmetry.space_group_name_H-M   'P 1'
#
loop_
_entity.id
_entity.type
_entity.pdbx_description
1 polymer ?
#
loop_
_entity_poly.entity_id
_entity_poly.type
_entity_poly.pdbx_seq_one_letter_code
_entity_poly.pdbx_strand_id
1 'polypeptide(L)'
;MSWKIDSAHSEINFTVRHMMISNVRGRFEAFTGTVEFDQQNPANSSVDVQIEAASVNTREAQRDTHLRSADFFDAETHPYLTFKSKKVEVVDDSHGRITGDLTIHGVTKEVVLDTEFNGMSQSPWGFSSAGFSATTKINRKDWGLGWNMALETGGVLVSDEIKINIEIEIIEEKVAETAA
;
A
#
# COMPACT_ATOMS: atom_id res chain seq x y z
N MET A 1 2.07 3.71 -20.48
CA MET A 1 0.61 3.63 -20.73
C MET A 1 -0.05 3.76 -19.38
N SER A 2 -1.21 4.43 -19.29
CA SER A 2 -1.96 4.56 -18.04
C SER A 2 -2.74 3.28 -17.74
N TRP A 3 -2.62 2.78 -16.52
CA TRP A 3 -3.35 1.64 -16.01
C TRP A 3 -4.02 2.04 -14.69
N LYS A 4 -5.16 1.40 -14.39
CA LYS A 4 -5.77 1.50 -13.07
C LYS A 4 -5.50 0.26 -12.25
N ILE A 5 -5.37 0.46 -10.95
CA ILE A 5 -5.45 -0.64 -9.98
C ILE A 5 -6.85 -1.25 -10.03
N ASP A 6 -6.92 -2.56 -10.23
CA ASP A 6 -8.14 -3.33 -10.03
C ASP A 6 -8.26 -3.70 -8.55
N SER A 7 -9.00 -2.89 -7.81
CA SER A 7 -9.18 -3.07 -6.36
C SER A 7 -9.85 -4.40 -5.99
N ALA A 8 -10.54 -5.09 -6.91
CA ALA A 8 -11.17 -6.38 -6.63
C ALA A 8 -10.16 -7.55 -6.59
N HIS A 9 -9.03 -7.40 -7.27
CA HIS A 9 -7.96 -8.40 -7.35
C HIS A 9 -6.65 -7.92 -6.73
N SER A 10 -6.73 -6.87 -5.90
CA SER A 10 -5.60 -6.25 -5.24
C SER A 10 -5.78 -6.28 -3.72
N GLU A 11 -4.67 -6.37 -2.99
CA GLU A 11 -4.64 -6.32 -1.53
C GLU A 11 -3.50 -5.42 -1.04
N ILE A 12 -3.79 -4.58 -0.04
CA ILE A 12 -2.79 -3.85 0.75
C ILE A 12 -2.87 -4.35 2.17
N ASN A 13 -1.93 -5.21 2.55
CA ASN A 13 -1.87 -5.89 3.83
C ASN A 13 -0.75 -5.32 4.70
N PHE A 14 -0.98 -5.34 6.01
CA PHE A 14 0.05 -5.06 7.00
C PHE A 14 0.06 -6.08 8.13
N THR A 15 1.22 -6.26 8.73
CA THR A 15 1.41 -7.11 9.92
C THR A 15 2.19 -6.34 10.98
N VAL A 16 1.67 -6.38 12.20
CA VAL A 16 2.32 -5.80 13.38
C VAL A 16 2.41 -6.85 14.49
N ARG A 17 3.54 -6.86 15.19
CA ARG A 17 3.73 -7.75 16.34
C ARG A 17 3.01 -7.18 17.56
N HIS A 18 2.21 -8.02 18.21
CA HIS A 18 1.42 -7.73 19.41
C HIS A 18 1.97 -8.49 20.61
N MET A 19 2.17 -7.77 21.72
CA MET A 19 2.78 -8.26 22.97
C MET A 19 4.11 -9.00 22.77
N MET A 20 4.81 -8.73 21.67
CA MET A 20 6.03 -9.42 21.26
C MET A 20 5.90 -10.94 21.00
N ILE A 21 4.69 -11.51 21.03
CA ILE A 21 4.46 -12.95 20.96
C ILE A 21 3.58 -13.39 19.78
N SER A 22 2.73 -12.51 19.26
CA SER A 22 1.80 -12.83 18.17
C SER A 22 1.74 -11.73 17.12
N ASN A 23 1.11 -12.01 15.99
CA ASN A 23 0.95 -11.05 14.89
C ASN A 23 -0.52 -10.66 14.75
N VAL A 24 -0.80 -9.36 14.78
CA VAL A 24 -2.03 -8.78 14.27
C VAL A 24 -1.84 -8.51 12.79
N ARG A 25 -2.79 -8.95 11.98
CA ARG A 25 -2.84 -8.69 10.54
C ARG A 25 -4.00 -7.75 10.26
N GLY A 26 -3.77 -6.79 9.38
CA GLY A 26 -4.82 -5.92 8.88
C GLY A 26 -4.64 -5.66 7.41
N ARG A 27 -5.68 -5.08 6.82
CA ARG A 27 -5.71 -4.64 5.43
C ARG A 27 -6.48 -3.34 5.30
N PHE A 28 -6.31 -2.67 4.18
CA PHE A 28 -7.20 -1.60 3.74
C PHE A 28 -8.12 -2.13 2.65
N GLU A 29 -9.43 -1.93 2.82
CA GLU A 29 -10.45 -2.49 1.92
C GLU A 29 -10.83 -1.55 0.78
N ALA A 30 -10.48 -0.26 0.87
CA ALA A 30 -10.77 0.72 -0.17
C ALA A 30 -9.51 1.53 -0.51
N PHE A 31 -9.10 1.42 -1.77
CA PHE A 31 -7.99 2.14 -2.36
C PHE A 31 -8.18 2.23 -3.86
N THR A 32 -7.54 3.24 -4.45
CA THR A 32 -7.47 3.45 -5.90
C THR A 32 -6.05 3.90 -6.25
N GLY A 33 -5.69 3.75 -7.51
CA GLY A 33 -4.41 4.28 -7.97
C GLY A 33 -4.27 4.18 -9.47
N THR A 34 -3.33 4.97 -9.98
CA THR A 34 -2.89 4.95 -11.36
C THR A 34 -1.45 4.49 -11.42
N VAL A 35 -1.16 3.69 -12.45
CA VAL A 35 0.19 3.22 -12.74
C VAL A 35 0.50 3.56 -14.18
N GLU A 36 1.50 4.40 -14.41
CA GLU A 36 2.10 4.54 -15.73
C GLU A 36 3.14 3.46 -15.88
N PHE A 37 2.77 2.33 -16.49
CA PHE A 37 3.68 1.21 -16.68
C PHE A 37 4.31 1.29 -18.08
N ASP A 38 5.64 1.46 -18.13
CA ASP A 38 6.46 1.38 -19.34
C ASP A 38 7.15 0.01 -19.39
N GLN A 39 6.55 -0.92 -20.12
CA GLN A 39 7.07 -2.29 -20.26
C GLN A 39 8.43 -2.35 -20.97
N GLN A 40 8.72 -1.39 -21.84
CA GLN A 40 9.96 -1.38 -22.61
C GLN A 40 11.11 -0.81 -21.78
N ASN A 41 10.79 0.16 -20.91
CA ASN A 41 11.74 0.76 -19.98
C ASN A 41 11.10 0.93 -18.59
N PRO A 42 11.05 -0.12 -17.75
CA PRO A 42 10.34 -0.09 -16.47
C PRO A 42 10.78 1.05 -15.53
N ALA A 43 12.04 1.52 -15.66
CA ALA A 43 12.56 2.67 -14.91
C ALA A 43 11.82 4.01 -15.17
N ASN A 44 11.10 4.13 -16.29
CA ASN A 44 10.26 5.29 -16.62
C ASN A 44 8.85 5.20 -16.01
N SER A 45 8.54 4.11 -15.31
CA SER A 45 7.21 3.89 -14.75
C SER A 45 6.95 4.81 -13.55
N SER A 46 5.66 5.07 -13.26
CA SER A 46 5.26 5.83 -12.08
C SER A 46 3.97 5.28 -11.46
N VAL A 47 3.80 5.52 -10.16
CA VAL A 47 2.71 5.01 -9.33
C VAL A 47 2.19 6.14 -8.45
N ASP A 48 0.87 6.33 -8.45
CA ASP A 48 0.14 7.26 -7.56
C ASP A 48 -1.07 6.52 -6.96
N VAL A 49 -1.08 6.35 -5.64
CA VAL A 49 -2.06 5.53 -4.91
C VAL A 49 -2.67 6.34 -3.78
N GLN A 50 -3.99 6.19 -3.62
CA GLN A 50 -4.77 6.74 -2.54
C GLN A 50 -5.53 5.62 -1.82
N ILE A 51 -5.40 5.56 -0.50
CA ILE A 51 -5.99 4.52 0.36
C ILE A 51 -6.89 5.20 1.39
N GLU A 52 -8.14 4.75 1.52
CA GLU A 52 -9.05 5.29 2.53
C GLU A 52 -8.67 4.79 3.92
N ALA A 53 -8.29 5.71 4.81
CA ALA A 53 -7.90 5.39 6.19
C ALA A 53 -9.02 4.66 6.95
N ALA A 54 -10.27 5.06 6.71
CA ALA A 54 -11.45 4.45 7.31
C ALA A 54 -11.69 3.00 6.89
N SER A 55 -11.05 2.52 5.82
CA SER A 55 -11.21 1.16 5.32
C SER A 55 -10.32 0.13 6.03
N VAL A 56 -9.58 0.54 7.06
CA VAL A 56 -8.77 -0.38 7.87
C VAL A 56 -9.64 -1.47 8.49
N ASN A 57 -9.20 -2.72 8.32
CA ASN A 57 -9.86 -3.91 8.85
C ASN A 57 -8.81 -4.87 9.42
N THR A 58 -8.89 -5.15 10.71
CA THR A 58 -8.07 -6.14 11.43
C THR A 58 -8.90 -7.29 11.97
N ARG A 59 -10.15 -7.42 11.51
CA ARG A 59 -11.18 -8.40 11.93
C ARG A 59 -11.62 -8.25 13.38
N GLU A 60 -11.43 -7.08 13.98
CA GLU A 60 -11.89 -6.78 15.34
C GLU A 60 -12.39 -5.34 15.39
N ALA A 61 -13.71 -5.18 15.52
CA ALA A 61 -14.38 -3.90 15.29
C ALA A 61 -13.97 -2.79 16.28
N GLN A 62 -13.64 -3.14 17.53
CA GLN A 62 -13.22 -2.13 18.52
C GLN A 62 -11.83 -1.58 18.18
N ARG A 63 -10.89 -2.45 17.82
CA ARG A 63 -9.56 -2.05 17.34
C ARG A 63 -9.65 -1.28 16.03
N ASP A 64 -10.50 -1.70 15.09
CA ASP A 64 -10.68 -0.98 13.83
C ASP A 64 -11.25 0.44 14.08
N THR A 65 -12.18 0.56 15.03
CA THR A 65 -12.69 1.88 15.48
C THR A 65 -11.57 2.73 16.09
N HIS A 66 -10.75 2.14 16.96
CA HIS A 66 -9.62 2.85 17.59
C HIS A 66 -8.56 3.29 16.57
N LEU A 67 -8.23 2.44 15.59
CA LEU A 67 -7.28 2.77 14.52
C LEU A 67 -7.75 3.96 13.67
N ARG A 68 -9.07 4.15 13.50
CA ARG A 68 -9.64 5.28 12.75
C ARG A 68 -9.67 6.59 13.54
N SER A 69 -9.54 6.52 14.85
CA SER A 69 -9.63 7.69 15.73
C SER A 69 -8.39 8.60 15.65
N ALA A 70 -8.47 9.78 16.26
CA ALA A 70 -7.39 10.76 16.36
C ALA A 70 -6.13 10.25 17.08
N ASP A 71 -6.22 9.15 17.82
CA ASP A 71 -5.05 8.52 18.47
C ASP A 71 -4.17 7.74 17.47
N PHE A 72 -4.70 7.46 16.26
CA PHE A 72 -4.02 6.71 15.19
C PHE A 72 -4.15 7.39 13.84
N PHE A 73 -4.98 6.88 12.91
CA PHE A 73 -5.01 7.40 11.55
C PHE A 73 -5.75 8.73 11.42
N ASP A 74 -6.56 9.10 12.42
CA ASP A 74 -7.44 10.27 12.39
C ASP A 74 -8.21 10.35 11.07
N ALA A 75 -8.99 9.32 10.75
CA ALA A 75 -9.62 9.16 9.45
C ALA A 75 -10.65 10.27 9.12
N GLU A 76 -11.10 11.04 10.12
CA GLU A 76 -11.97 12.20 9.90
C GLU A 76 -11.19 13.40 9.36
N THR A 77 -10.01 13.71 9.90
CA THR A 77 -9.16 14.84 9.47
C THR A 77 -8.22 14.46 8.33
N HIS A 78 -7.76 13.21 8.33
CA HIS A 78 -6.80 12.63 7.39
C HIS A 78 -7.42 11.39 6.71
N PRO A 79 -8.41 11.58 5.83
CA PRO A 79 -9.20 10.47 5.26
C PRO A 79 -8.39 9.54 4.36
N TYR A 80 -7.22 9.98 3.90
CA TYR A 80 -6.40 9.23 2.96
C TYR A 80 -4.96 9.03 3.44
N LEU A 81 -4.45 7.82 3.24
CA LEU A 81 -3.03 7.56 3.09
C LEU A 81 -2.70 7.68 1.60
N THR A 82 -1.53 8.21 1.26
CA THR A 82 -1.11 8.32 -0.14
C THR A 82 0.30 7.81 -0.35
N PHE A 83 0.56 7.21 -1.51
CA PHE A 83 1.90 6.85 -1.96
C PHE A 83 2.14 7.39 -3.36
N LYS A 84 3.25 8.11 -3.54
CA LYS A 84 3.65 8.64 -4.84
C LYS A 84 5.10 8.27 -5.15
N SER A 85 5.31 7.51 -6.22
CA SER A 85 6.66 7.11 -6.64
C SER A 85 7.48 8.31 -7.09
N LYS A 86 8.78 8.26 -6.82
CA LYS A 86 9.79 9.23 -7.29
C LYS A 86 10.81 8.59 -8.21
N LYS A 87 11.10 7.30 -7.99
CA LYS A 87 12.12 6.56 -8.73
C LYS A 87 11.76 5.09 -8.80
N VAL A 88 11.93 4.51 -9.98
CA VAL A 88 11.89 3.06 -10.20
C VAL A 88 13.30 2.60 -10.58
N GLU A 89 13.81 1.61 -9.86
CA GLU A 89 15.10 0.98 -10.11
C GLU A 89 14.88 -0.48 -10.50
N VAL A 90 15.31 -0.87 -11.70
CA VAL A 90 15.27 -2.27 -12.13
C VAL A 90 16.45 -3.01 -11.51
N VAL A 91 16.17 -4.09 -10.79
CA VAL A 91 17.18 -4.95 -10.15
C VAL A 91 17.55 -6.10 -11.08
N ASP A 92 16.54 -6.76 -11.64
CA ASP A 92 16.67 -7.83 -12.64
C ASP A 92 15.39 -7.91 -13.50
N ASP A 93 15.23 -9.01 -14.25
CA ASP A 93 14.12 -9.20 -15.20
C ASP A 93 12.73 -9.16 -14.56
N SER A 94 12.60 -9.52 -13.29
CA SER A 94 11.32 -9.53 -12.57
C SER A 94 11.31 -8.70 -11.30
N HIS A 95 12.46 -8.21 -10.81
CA HIS A 95 12.52 -7.45 -9.57
C HIS A 95 12.92 -5.99 -9.79
N GLY A 96 12.36 -5.12 -8.95
CA GLY A 96 12.70 -3.71 -8.90
C GLY A 96 12.55 -3.12 -7.51
N ARG A 97 12.93 -1.85 -7.38
CA ARG A 97 12.67 -1.04 -6.20
C ARG A 97 11.94 0.23 -6.59
N ILE A 98 10.86 0.52 -5.90
CA ILE A 98 10.09 1.76 -6.08
C ILE A 98 10.32 2.63 -4.85
N THR A 99 11.07 3.71 -5.02
CA THR A 99 11.21 4.75 -3.99
C THR A 99 10.09 5.76 -4.16
N GLY A 100 9.38 6.09 -3.08
CA GLY A 100 8.27 7.04 -3.13
C GLY A 100 7.93 7.66 -1.79
N ASP A 101 7.16 8.74 -1.84
CA ASP A 101 6.67 9.47 -0.68
C ASP A 101 5.39 8.80 -0.17
N LEU A 102 5.44 8.29 1.06
CA LEU A 102 4.31 7.72 1.79
C LEU A 102 3.80 8.74 2.81
N THR A 103 2.55 9.16 2.66
CA THR A 103 1.86 10.06 3.58
C THR A 103 0.86 9.30 4.44
N ILE A 104 0.99 9.41 5.75
CA ILE A 104 0.08 8.83 6.75
C ILE A 104 -0.15 9.88 7.82
N HIS A 105 -1.41 10.12 8.20
CA HIS A 105 -1.76 11.07 9.26
C HIS A 105 -1.11 12.47 9.04
N GLY A 106 -1.15 12.95 7.80
CA GLY A 106 -0.58 14.24 7.39
C GLY A 106 0.95 14.33 7.36
N VAL A 107 1.67 13.28 7.77
CA VAL A 107 3.15 13.25 7.74
C VAL A 107 3.63 12.48 6.52
N THR A 108 4.58 13.05 5.77
CA THR A 108 5.17 12.39 4.60
C THR A 108 6.59 11.93 4.90
N LYS A 109 6.90 10.67 4.55
CA LYS A 109 8.25 10.10 4.59
C LYS A 109 8.51 9.29 3.33
N GLU A 110 9.76 9.27 2.89
CA GLU A 110 10.19 8.43 1.79
C GLU A 110 10.32 6.97 2.26
N VAL A 111 9.81 6.04 1.46
CA VAL A 111 9.94 4.59 1.66
C VAL A 111 10.37 3.93 0.36
N VAL A 112 10.94 2.74 0.49
CA VAL A 112 11.31 1.89 -0.64
C VAL A 112 10.46 0.64 -0.60
N LEU A 113 9.79 0.34 -1.71
CA LEU A 113 9.08 -0.90 -1.94
C LEU A 113 10.00 -1.84 -2.74
N ASP A 114 10.27 -3.03 -2.22
CA ASP A 114 10.86 -4.12 -3.01
C ASP A 114 9.72 -4.77 -3.78
N THR A 115 9.80 -4.73 -5.12
CA THR A 115 8.69 -5.09 -6.02
C THR A 115 9.09 -6.24 -6.94
N GLU A 116 8.17 -7.17 -7.16
CA GLU A 116 8.26 -8.25 -8.14
C GLU A 116 7.16 -8.05 -9.20
N PHE A 117 7.53 -8.22 -10.46
CA PHE A 117 6.61 -8.29 -11.58
C PHE A 117 6.22 -9.76 -11.83
N ASN A 118 4.95 -10.06 -11.62
CA ASN A 118 4.40 -11.43 -11.67
C ASN A 118 3.94 -11.82 -13.08
N GLY A 119 4.10 -10.93 -14.06
CA GLY A 119 3.74 -11.15 -15.45
C GLY A 119 2.48 -10.40 -15.89
N MET A 120 2.07 -10.70 -17.12
CA MET A 120 0.94 -10.09 -17.79
C MET A 120 -0.03 -11.14 -18.33
N SER A 121 -1.29 -10.76 -18.40
CA SER A 121 -2.35 -11.55 -19.02
C SER A 121 -3.14 -10.68 -19.99
N GLN A 122 -3.65 -11.30 -21.05
CA GLN A 122 -4.57 -10.65 -21.97
C GLN A 122 -5.94 -11.30 -21.77
N SER A 123 -6.93 -10.48 -21.42
CA SER A 123 -8.27 -10.98 -21.23
C SER A 123 -8.92 -11.36 -22.57
N PRO A 124 -9.83 -12.36 -22.60
CA PRO A 124 -10.61 -12.68 -23.79
C PRO A 124 -11.47 -11.52 -24.31
N TRP A 125 -11.67 -10.48 -23.50
CA TRP A 125 -12.47 -9.29 -23.82
C TRP A 125 -11.60 -8.11 -24.31
N GLY A 126 -10.31 -8.35 -24.56
CA GLY A 126 -9.41 -7.41 -25.22
C GLY A 126 -8.94 -6.27 -24.33
N PHE A 127 -8.79 -6.50 -23.03
CA PHE A 127 -8.03 -5.63 -22.13
C PHE A 127 -6.86 -6.41 -21.53
N SER A 128 -5.74 -5.74 -21.34
CA SER A 128 -4.54 -6.34 -20.74
C SER A 128 -4.58 -6.15 -19.22
N SER A 129 -3.98 -7.08 -18.48
CA SER A 129 -3.68 -6.91 -17.05
C SER A 129 -2.22 -7.26 -16.75
N ALA A 130 -1.68 -6.68 -15.67
CA ALA A 130 -0.35 -6.95 -15.17
C ALA A 130 -0.39 -7.13 -13.64
N GLY A 131 0.36 -8.10 -13.13
CA GLY A 131 0.42 -8.42 -11.70
C GLY A 131 1.75 -8.00 -11.08
N PHE A 132 1.70 -7.47 -9.86
CA PHE A 132 2.86 -7.08 -9.08
C PHE A 132 2.69 -7.48 -7.62
N SER A 133 3.77 -7.94 -6.99
CA SER A 133 3.87 -8.01 -5.54
C SER A 133 4.84 -6.94 -5.04
N ALA A 134 4.62 -6.41 -3.84
CA ALA A 134 5.57 -5.51 -3.22
C ALA A 134 5.62 -5.68 -1.70
N THR A 135 6.79 -5.44 -1.12
CA THR A 135 6.97 -5.48 0.33
C THR A 135 7.80 -4.30 0.81
N THR A 136 7.54 -3.90 2.05
CA THR A 136 8.41 -2.95 2.76
C THR A 136 8.24 -3.10 4.27
N LYS A 137 9.08 -2.40 5.02
CA LYS A 137 8.94 -2.25 6.47
C LYS A 137 9.07 -0.79 6.83
N ILE A 138 8.19 -0.33 7.70
CA ILE A 138 8.19 1.05 8.18
C ILE A 138 8.18 1.08 9.71
N ASN A 139 8.63 2.18 10.29
CA ASN A 139 8.46 2.44 11.71
C ASN A 139 7.30 3.44 11.89
N ARG A 140 6.20 3.01 12.53
CA ARG A 140 5.00 3.84 12.69
C ARG A 140 5.26 5.17 13.42
N LYS A 141 6.31 5.24 14.24
CA LYS A 141 6.69 6.47 14.96
C LYS A 141 7.19 7.57 14.02
N ASP A 142 7.68 7.23 12.83
CA ASP A 142 8.16 8.22 11.85
C ASP A 142 7.00 9.09 11.32
N TRP A 143 5.76 8.59 11.43
CA TRP A 143 4.51 9.29 11.08
C TRP A 143 3.77 9.84 12.31
N GLY A 144 4.41 9.89 13.48
CA GLY A 144 3.80 10.39 14.71
C GLY A 144 2.82 9.42 15.38
N LEU A 145 2.64 8.21 14.85
CA LEU A 145 1.79 7.18 15.43
C LEU A 145 2.51 6.51 16.60
N GLY A 146 2.62 7.22 17.72
CA GLY A 146 3.46 6.84 18.87
C GLY A 146 2.75 6.10 19.99
N TRP A 147 1.42 5.98 19.98
CA TRP A 147 0.65 5.37 21.08
C TRP A 147 1.17 3.98 21.42
N ASN A 148 1.37 3.69 22.70
CA ASN A 148 1.77 2.36 23.15
C ASN A 148 1.47 2.17 24.63
N MET A 149 1.51 0.92 25.08
CA MET A 149 1.49 0.56 26.49
C MET A 149 2.70 -0.31 26.82
N ALA A 150 3.39 0.01 27.92
CA ALA A 150 4.46 -0.84 28.44
C ALA A 150 3.86 -2.09 29.10
N LEU A 151 4.54 -3.23 28.94
CA LEU A 151 4.11 -4.50 29.53
C LEU A 151 4.90 -4.81 30.79
N GLU A 152 4.26 -5.40 31.80
CA GLU A 152 4.93 -5.86 33.03
C GLU A 152 6.01 -6.92 32.74
N THR A 153 5.84 -7.70 31.68
CA THR A 153 6.81 -8.71 31.21
C THR A 153 8.01 -8.12 30.46
N GLY A 154 8.10 -6.80 30.36
CA GLY A 154 9.05 -6.10 29.50
C GLY A 154 8.58 -6.02 28.04
N GLY A 155 9.04 -4.98 27.35
CA GLY A 155 8.62 -4.68 25.98
C GLY A 155 7.37 -3.81 25.91
N VAL A 156 6.71 -3.85 24.76
CA VAL A 156 5.57 -2.99 24.43
C VAL A 156 4.39 -3.80 23.89
N LEU A 157 3.18 -3.26 24.05
CA LEU A 157 1.95 -3.87 23.57
C LEU A 157 1.93 -3.99 22.04
N VAL A 158 2.39 -2.95 21.34
CA VAL A 158 2.40 -2.89 19.87
C VAL A 158 3.80 -2.54 19.37
N SER A 159 4.36 -3.38 18.50
CA SER A 159 5.65 -3.13 17.84
C SER A 159 5.66 -1.81 17.07
N ASP A 160 6.83 -1.19 16.99
CA ASP A 160 7.06 0.00 16.18
C ASP A 160 7.22 -0.36 14.68
N GLU A 161 7.84 -1.51 14.39
CA GLU A 161 7.97 -2.03 13.03
C GLU A 161 6.61 -2.56 12.52
N ILE A 162 6.19 -2.05 11.37
CA ILE A 162 5.06 -2.54 10.57
C ILE A 162 5.63 -3.15 9.30
N LYS A 163 5.23 -4.39 9.02
CA LYS A 163 5.53 -5.05 7.73
C LYS A 163 4.37 -4.82 6.79
N ILE A 164 4.65 -4.41 5.57
CA ILE A 164 3.67 -4.17 4.51
C ILE A 164 3.90 -5.20 3.42
N ASN A 165 2.82 -5.80 2.94
CA ASN A 165 2.79 -6.68 1.79
C ASN A 165 1.62 -6.28 0.90
N ILE A 166 1.90 -6.16 -0.38
CA ILE A 166 1.01 -5.59 -1.38
C ILE A 166 0.96 -6.59 -2.53
N GLU A 167 -0.24 -6.90 -2.99
CA GLU A 167 -0.49 -7.64 -4.23
C GLU A 167 -1.39 -6.75 -5.09
N ILE A 168 -0.96 -6.40 -6.30
CA ILE A 168 -1.71 -5.50 -7.18
C ILE A 168 -1.89 -6.16 -8.53
N GLU A 169 -3.13 -6.14 -9.01
CA GLU A 169 -3.43 -6.28 -10.43
C GLU A 169 -3.78 -4.90 -11.00
N ILE A 170 -3.14 -4.53 -12.11
CA ILE A 170 -3.51 -3.34 -12.88
C ILE A 170 -4.16 -3.75 -14.18
N ILE A 171 -5.18 -2.99 -14.60
CA ILE A 171 -5.91 -3.16 -15.86
C ILE A 171 -5.72 -1.95 -16.75
N GLU A 172 -5.57 -2.20 -18.04
CA GLU A 172 -5.36 -1.16 -19.04
C GLU A 172 -6.60 -0.25 -19.14
N GLU A 173 -6.41 1.07 -19.04
CA GLU A 173 -7.50 2.00 -19.35
C GLU A 173 -7.73 2.03 -20.86
N LYS A 174 -8.87 1.50 -21.32
CA LYS A 174 -9.32 1.83 -22.68
C LYS A 174 -9.62 3.31 -22.72
N VAL A 175 -8.89 4.04 -23.57
CA VAL A 175 -9.31 5.38 -24.00
C VAL A 175 -10.69 5.19 -24.63
N ALA A 176 -11.72 5.77 -24.02
CA ALA A 176 -13.03 5.81 -24.65
C ALA A 176 -12.88 6.56 -25.97
N GLU A 177 -12.97 5.85 -27.10
CA GLU A 177 -13.15 6.50 -28.40
C GLU A 177 -14.40 7.37 -28.29
N THR A 178 -14.18 8.68 -28.32
CA THR A 178 -15.28 9.63 -28.39
C THR A 178 -15.91 9.39 -29.75
N ALA A 179 -17.12 8.83 -29.76
CA ALA A 179 -17.89 8.67 -30.99
C ALA A 179 -18.02 10.05 -31.66
N ALA A 180 -17.37 10.19 -32.82
CA ALA A 180 -17.45 11.35 -33.69
C ALA A 180 -18.79 11.38 -34.44
#